data_AF-A0A662HA55-F1
#
_entry.id   AF-A0A662HA55-F1
#
_cell.length_a   1.000
_cell.length_b   1.000
_cell.length_c   1.000
_cell.angle_alpha   90.00
_cell.angle_beta   90.00
_cell.angle_gamma   90.00
#
_symmetry.space_group_name_H-M   'P 1'
#
loop_
_entity.id
_entity.type
_entity.pdbx_description
1 polymer ?
#
loop_
_entity_poly.entity_id
_entity_poly.type
_entity_poly.pdbx_seq_one_letter_code
_entity_poly.pdbx_strand_id
1 'polypeptide(L)'
;MNYIGGPSLKILEEMLTKAEEMEFIPFEKFLGKYITKGQAKEAYSALRKWYNEHGHFWVGGGPYYLDRADIVAHTALLKAAKYLFGS
;
A
#
# COMPACT_ATOMS: atom_id res chain seq x y z
N MET A 1 13.44 2.03 6.98
CA MET A 1 12.39 2.42 6.02
C MET A 1 11.10 2.65 6.81
N ASN A 2 10.42 3.79 6.66
CA ASN A 2 9.15 4.07 7.34
C ASN A 2 8.00 4.05 6.31
N TYR A 3 6.96 3.26 6.57
CA TYR A 3 5.81 3.10 5.68
C TYR A 3 4.62 3.99 6.05
N ILE A 4 4.72 4.74 7.14
CA ILE A 4 3.62 5.49 7.78
C ILE A 4 3.81 6.99 7.61
N GLY A 5 5.05 7.49 7.65
CA GLY A 5 5.30 8.92 7.62
C GLY A 5 6.72 9.30 7.22
N GLY A 6 6.90 10.59 6.99
CA GLY A 6 8.20 11.20 6.68
C GLY A 6 8.62 11.09 5.21
N PRO A 7 9.89 11.44 4.90
CA PRO A 7 10.37 11.57 3.52
C PRO A 7 10.37 10.24 2.74
N SER A 8 10.29 9.09 3.43
CA SER A 8 10.22 7.79 2.77
C SER A 8 8.91 7.56 2.01
N LEU A 9 7.80 8.23 2.37
CA LEU A 9 6.54 8.07 1.65
C LEU A 9 6.64 8.52 0.19
N LYS A 10 7.32 9.64 -0.06
CA LYS A 10 7.56 10.13 -1.42
C LYS A 10 8.38 9.14 -2.25
N ILE A 11 9.43 8.57 -1.65
CA ILE A 11 10.26 7.56 -2.31
C ILE A 11 9.42 6.32 -2.66
N LEU A 12 8.54 5.89 -1.75
CA LEU A 12 7.66 4.75 -1.98
C LEU A 12 6.62 5.02 -3.08
N GLU A 13 6.07 6.23 -3.15
CA GLU A 13 5.17 6.65 -4.24
C GLU A 13 5.87 6.65 -5.60
N GLU A 14 7.10 7.16 -5.67
CA GLU A 14 7.92 7.12 -6.88
C GLU A 14 8.22 5.67 -7.31
N MET A 15 8.50 4.79 -6.35
CA MET A 15 8.71 3.36 -6.64
C MET A 15 7.44 2.66 -7.07
N LEU A 16 6.28 3.01 -6.51
CA LEU A 16 4.98 2.50 -6.94
C LEU A 16 4.71 2.91 -8.40
N THR A 17 4.92 4.18 -8.73
CA THR A 17 4.77 4.67 -10.11
C THR A 17 5.66 3.89 -11.08
N LYS A 18 6.94 3.69 -10.73
CA LYS A 18 7.86 2.87 -11.54
C LYS A 18 7.38 1.42 -11.67
N ALA A 19 6.87 0.82 -10.60
CA ALA A 19 6.36 -0.54 -10.62
C ALA A 19 5.13 -0.70 -11.53
N GLU A 20 4.25 0.31 -11.53
CA GLU A 20 3.08 0.38 -12.43
C GLU A 20 3.49 0.52 -13.90
N GLU A 21 4.47 1.38 -14.21
CA GLU A 21 4.97 1.60 -15.58
C GLU A 21 5.72 0.39 -16.14
N MET A 22 6.51 -0.29 -15.31
CA MET A 22 7.32 -1.44 -15.72
C MET A 22 6.58 -2.78 -15.64
N GLU A 23 5.31 -2.79 -15.23
CA GLU A 23 4.56 -4.01 -14.92
C GLU A 23 5.35 -4.97 -14.02
N PHE A 24 5.97 -4.42 -12.98
CA PHE A 24 7.00 -5.13 -12.22
C PHE A 24 6.42 -6.33 -11.47
N ILE A 25 7.01 -7.51 -11.64
CA ILE A 25 6.70 -8.69 -10.83
C ILE A 25 7.89 -8.95 -9.91
N PRO A 26 7.75 -8.80 -8.58
CA PRO A 26 8.80 -9.16 -7.64
C PRO A 26 9.21 -10.61 -7.86
N PHE A 27 10.52 -10.89 -7.93
CA PHE A 27 11.03 -12.26 -8.13
C PHE A 27 10.34 -13.02 -9.27
N GLU A 28 10.23 -12.41 -10.46
CA GLU A 28 9.49 -12.92 -11.63
C GLU A 28 9.74 -14.40 -11.93
N LYS A 29 10.99 -14.89 -11.81
CA LYS A 29 11.34 -16.32 -12.02
C LYS A 29 10.53 -17.29 -11.14
N PHE A 30 10.10 -16.84 -9.96
CA PHE A 30 9.31 -17.62 -9.02
C PHE A 30 7.84 -17.19 -9.03
N LEU A 31 7.58 -15.89 -8.82
CA LEU A 31 6.21 -15.36 -8.70
C LEU A 31 5.47 -15.31 -10.03
N GLY A 32 6.16 -15.20 -11.17
CA GLY A 32 5.53 -15.24 -12.50
C GLY A 32 4.84 -16.57 -12.82
N LYS A 33 5.03 -17.62 -11.99
CA LYS A 33 4.27 -18.87 -12.07
C LYS A 33 2.90 -18.80 -11.39
N TYR A 34 2.70 -17.84 -10.50
CA TYR A 34 1.51 -17.73 -9.64
C TYR A 34 0.70 -16.46 -9.91
N ILE A 35 1.35 -15.39 -10.39
CA ILE A 35 0.71 -14.13 -10.71
C ILE A 35 0.97 -13.74 -12.15
N THR A 36 -0.08 -13.28 -12.82
CA THR A 36 0.01 -12.66 -14.14
C THR A 36 0.36 -11.19 -14.02
N LYS A 37 0.84 -10.59 -15.12
CA LYS A 37 1.08 -9.14 -15.19
C LYS A 37 -0.18 -8.31 -14.91
N GLY A 38 -1.34 -8.80 -15.35
CA GLY A 38 -2.64 -8.18 -15.07
C GLY A 38 -2.93 -8.12 -13.57
N GLN A 39 -2.76 -9.24 -12.86
CA GLN A 39 -2.95 -9.30 -11.41
C GLN A 39 -1.94 -8.44 -10.65
N ALA A 40 -0.69 -8.37 -11.12
CA ALA A 40 0.31 -7.47 -10.54
C ALA A 40 -0.12 -6.00 -10.68
N LYS A 41 -0.62 -5.61 -11.85
CA LYS A 41 -1.14 -4.26 -12.10
C LYS A 41 -2.36 -3.95 -11.21
N GLU A 42 -3.28 -4.89 -11.04
CA GLU A 42 -4.41 -4.74 -10.12
C GLU A 42 -3.95 -4.55 -8.67
N ALA A 43 -2.95 -5.31 -8.23
CA ALA A 43 -2.39 -5.18 -6.89
C ALA A 43 -1.74 -3.80 -6.67
N TYR A 44 -1.00 -3.27 -7.65
CA TYR A 44 -0.44 -1.92 -7.56
C TYR A 44 -1.51 -0.84 -7.60
N SER A 45 -2.54 -0.99 -8.43
CA SER A 45 -3.68 -0.07 -8.44
C SER A 45 -4.42 -0.04 -7.10
N ALA A 46 -4.59 -1.20 -6.45
CA ALA A 46 -5.15 -1.29 -5.11
C ALA A 46 -4.24 -0.60 -4.06
N LEU A 47 -2.92 -0.77 -4.17
CA LEU A 47 -1.97 -0.08 -3.29
C LEU A 47 -1.97 1.44 -3.51
N ARG A 48 -2.11 1.90 -4.76
CA ARG A 48 -2.25 3.31 -5.11
C ARG A 48 -3.51 3.91 -4.49
N LYS A 49 -4.62 3.19 -4.59
CA LYS A 49 -5.88 3.59 -3.96
C LYS A 49 -5.71 3.70 -2.43
N TRP A 50 -5.10 2.70 -1.81
CA TRP A 50 -4.80 2.72 -0.37
C TRP A 50 -3.98 3.93 0.04
N TYR A 51 -2.89 4.22 -0.68
CA TYR A 51 -2.05 5.39 -0.42
C TYR A 51 -2.83 6.70 -0.56
N ASN A 52 -3.68 6.83 -1.58
CA ASN A 52 -4.50 8.03 -1.78
C ASN A 52 -5.56 8.23 -0.67
N GLU A 53 -6.12 7.15 -0.12
CA GLU A 53 -7.16 7.21 0.92
C GLU A 53 -6.58 7.41 2.33
N HIS A 54 -5.45 6.75 2.63
CA HIS A 54 -4.88 6.68 3.99
C HIS A 54 -3.57 7.48 4.15
N GLY A 55 -2.95 7.89 3.05
CA GLY A 55 -1.73 8.69 3.05
C GLY A 55 -0.45 7.92 3.39
N HIS A 56 -0.49 6.58 3.40
CA HIS A 56 0.65 5.75 3.78
C HIS A 56 0.65 4.38 3.10
N PHE A 57 1.76 3.64 3.21
CA PHE A 57 1.96 2.31 2.60
C PHE A 57 1.83 1.14 3.59
N TRP A 58 1.51 1.42 4.86
CA TRP A 58 1.22 0.37 5.83
C TRP A 58 -0.16 -0.28 5.60
N VAL A 59 -0.17 -1.47 5.01
CA VAL A 59 -1.38 -2.29 4.83
C VAL A 59 -1.38 -3.41 5.88
N GLY A 60 -2.34 -3.38 6.80
CA GLY A 60 -2.44 -4.36 7.88
C GLY A 60 -3.47 -5.45 7.58
N GLY A 61 -3.18 -6.70 7.96
CA GLY A 61 -4.10 -7.85 7.86
C GLY A 61 -4.79 -8.21 9.18
N GLY A 62 -4.88 -7.27 10.13
CA GLY A 62 -5.43 -7.50 11.47
C GLY A 62 -6.90 -7.10 11.61
N PRO A 63 -7.49 -7.23 12.82
CA PRO A 63 -8.86 -6.79 13.10
C PRO A 63 -9.04 -5.27 12.99
N TYR A 64 -7.94 -4.53 13.05
CA TYR A 64 -7.88 -3.09 12.82
C TYR A 64 -6.85 -2.75 11.76
N TYR A 65 -7.08 -1.64 11.06
CA TYR A 65 -6.12 -1.04 10.14
C TYR A 65 -5.80 0.40 10.57
N LEU A 66 -4.62 0.87 10.19
CA LEU A 66 -4.21 2.26 10.35
C LEU A 66 -4.89 3.08 9.27
N ASP A 67 -5.75 4.01 9.68
CA ASP A 67 -6.49 4.87 8.76
C ASP A 67 -5.75 6.18 8.49
N ARG A 68 -5.16 6.75 9.55
CA ARG A 68 -4.34 7.97 9.49
C ARG A 68 -3.29 7.95 10.61
N ALA A 69 -2.13 8.55 10.33
CA ALA A 69 -1.10 8.82 11.34
C ALA A 69 -0.65 10.28 11.22
N ASP A 70 -0.74 11.01 12.32
CA ASP A 70 -0.21 12.36 12.45
C ASP A 70 1.05 12.32 13.31
N ILE A 71 2.19 12.45 12.64
CA ILE A 71 3.51 12.40 13.29
C ILE A 71 3.78 13.67 14.10
N VAL A 72 3.19 14.81 13.72
CA VAL A 72 3.40 16.10 14.42
C VAL A 72 2.57 16.14 15.68
N ALA A 73 1.30 15.72 15.60
CA ALA A 73 0.40 15.65 16.74
C ALA A 73 0.65 14.41 17.62
N HIS A 74 1.51 13.47 17.18
CA HIS A 74 1.76 12.18 17.83
C HIS A 74 0.49 11.35 18.06
N THR A 75 -0.39 11.29 17.07
CA THR A 75 -1.64 10.52 17.14
C THR A 75 -1.79 9.57 15.96
N ALA A 76 -2.51 8.47 16.18
CA ALA A 76 -2.84 7.49 15.15
C ALA A 76 -4.32 7.09 15.27
N LEU A 77 -5.01 7.06 14.14
CA LEU A 77 -6.40 6.62 14.04
C LEU A 77 -6.44 5.19 13.52
N LEU A 78 -6.98 4.28 14.33
CA LEU A 78 -7.26 2.90 13.94
C LEU A 78 -8.76 2.72 13.69
N LYS A 79 -9.11 2.00 12.63
CA LYS A 79 -10.49 1.62 12.32
C LYS A 79 -10.59 0.10 12.20
N ALA A 80 -11.76 -0.44 12.51
CA ALA A 80 -11.99 -1.88 12.39
C ALA A 80 -11.96 -2.30 10.91
N ALA A 81 -11.26 -3.39 10.59
CA ALA A 81 -11.06 -3.87 9.23
C ALA A 81 -12.38 -4.21 8.51
N LYS A 82 -13.46 -4.49 9.26
CA LYS A 82 -14.81 -4.67 8.70
C LYS A 82 -15.28 -3.48 7.85
N TYR A 83 -14.78 -2.27 8.09
CA TYR A 83 -15.16 -1.08 7.32
C TYR A 83 -14.46 -0.99 5.96
N LEU A 84 -13.43 -1.80 5.69
CA LEU A 84 -12.73 -1.82 4.38
C LEU A 84 -13.48 -2.61 3.31
N PHE A 85 -14.31 -3.58 3.70
CA PHE A 85 -14.95 -4.52 2.78
C PHE A 85 -16.40 -4.18 2.46
N GLY A 86 -16.85 -2.97 2.83
CA GLY A 86 -18.26 -2.62 2.84
C GLY A 86 -18.99 -3.24 4.03
N SER A 87 -19.91 -2.48 4.64
CA SER A 87 -20.82 -2.94 5.68
C SER A 87 -21.98 -3.73 5.11
#